data_AF-A0A9D9LSF3-F1
#
_entry.id   AF-A0A9D9LSF3-F1
#
_cell.length_a   1.000
_cell.length_b   1.000
_cell.length_c   1.000
_cell.angle_alpha   90.00
_cell.angle_beta   90.00
_cell.angle_gamma   90.00
#
_symmetry.space_group_name_H-M   'P 1'
#
loop_
_entity.id
_entity.type
_entity.pdbx_description
1 polymer ?
#
loop_
_entity_poly.entity_id
_entity_poly.type
_entity_poly.pdbx_seq_one_letter_code
_entity_poly.pdbx_strand_id
1 'polypeptide(L)'
;MKKTLIWIFIAAVAVGAAAAVWGIISFKGNAVKQSAEVYLSKRADYTALLDSIKPKIGHHLAFDIYAKRLNLEQTYKPGHYILDQGMNVIEIVRMIKLGMQTPINVTFNNAKTPAQLAGKLARQIDADSVEIAAVLTDQAVAEKYGYKNPLTMFSMFIPNTYELYWTVSPEQIVERMDKESEAFWADRDAKRKRSGLSRLEVMTLASIVYEETRATDEMATVAGVYINRLNKGMPLQADPTVKYAV
;
A
#
# COMPACT_ATOMS: atom_id res chain seq x y z
N MET A 1 -30.88 -14.51 -60.78
CA MET A 1 -29.45 -14.61 -60.41
C MET A 1 -28.80 -13.25 -60.11
N LYS A 2 -28.86 -12.23 -60.99
CA LYS A 2 -28.24 -10.91 -60.71
C LYS A 2 -28.87 -10.16 -59.52
N LYS A 3 -30.21 -10.16 -59.40
CA LYS A 3 -30.92 -9.51 -58.28
C LYS A 3 -30.67 -10.16 -56.92
N THR A 4 -30.58 -11.49 -56.87
CA THR A 4 -30.27 -12.25 -55.64
C THR A 4 -28.84 -11.99 -55.17
N LEU A 5 -27.87 -11.87 -56.08
CA LEU A 5 -26.49 -11.49 -55.75
C LEU A 5 -26.39 -10.07 -55.17
N ILE A 6 -27.18 -9.11 -55.69
CA ILE A 6 -27.22 -7.74 -55.16
C ILE A 6 -27.77 -7.72 -53.73
N TRP A 7 -28.84 -8.46 -53.44
CA TRP A 7 -29.39 -8.55 -52.09
C TRP A 7 -28.44 -9.23 -51.10
N ILE A 8 -27.72 -10.27 -51.52
CA ILE A 8 -26.69 -10.92 -50.72
C ILE A 8 -25.55 -9.93 -50.40
N PHE A 9 -25.12 -9.15 -51.40
CA PHE A 9 -24.08 -8.14 -51.21
C PHE A 9 -24.52 -7.03 -50.24
N ILE A 10 -25.73 -6.50 -50.41
CA ILE A 10 -26.30 -5.49 -49.50
C ILE A 10 -26.41 -6.03 -48.07
N ALA A 11 -26.88 -7.27 -47.91
CA ALA A 11 -26.96 -7.92 -46.59
C ALA A 11 -25.57 -8.08 -45.95
N ALA A 12 -24.56 -8.49 -46.72
CA ALA A 12 -23.19 -8.63 -46.22
C ALA A 12 -22.60 -7.28 -45.78
N VAL A 13 -22.82 -6.21 -46.54
CA VAL A 13 -22.38 -4.85 -46.17
C VAL A 13 -23.10 -4.37 -44.92
N ALA A 14 -24.41 -4.59 -44.80
CA ALA A 14 -25.19 -4.22 -43.62
C ALA A 14 -24.71 -4.95 -42.37
N VAL A 15 -24.42 -6.25 -42.46
CA VAL A 15 -23.85 -7.04 -41.37
C VAL A 15 -22.45 -6.51 -40.99
N GLY A 16 -21.61 -6.20 -41.96
CA GLY A 16 -20.29 -5.61 -41.72
C GLY A 16 -20.36 -4.25 -41.01
N ALA A 17 -21.28 -3.38 -41.46
CA ALA A 17 -21.49 -2.07 -40.83
C ALA A 17 -22.03 -2.21 -39.40
N ALA A 18 -23.02 -3.09 -39.17
CA ALA A 18 -23.54 -3.37 -37.83
C ALA A 18 -22.46 -3.93 -36.89
N ALA A 19 -21.61 -4.85 -37.39
CA ALA A 19 -20.48 -5.37 -36.64
C ALA A 19 -19.45 -4.30 -36.31
N ALA A 20 -19.16 -3.38 -37.25
CA ALA A 20 -18.25 -2.26 -37.02
C ALA A 20 -18.79 -1.28 -35.97
N VAL A 21 -20.07 -0.90 -36.06
CA VAL A 21 -20.74 -0.03 -35.07
C VAL A 21 -20.76 -0.69 -33.70
N TRP A 22 -21.15 -1.97 -33.63
CA TRP A 22 -21.11 -2.75 -32.40
C TRP A 22 -19.69 -2.81 -31.80
N GLY A 23 -18.68 -3.00 -32.64
CA GLY A 23 -17.28 -2.99 -32.23
C GLY A 23 -16.85 -1.63 -31.65
N ILE A 24 -17.19 -0.52 -32.30
CA ILE A 24 -16.89 0.82 -31.79
C ILE A 24 -17.56 1.04 -30.43
N ILE A 25 -18.85 0.73 -30.32
CA ILE A 25 -19.61 0.90 -29.07
C ILE A 25 -19.06 -0.01 -27.97
N SER A 26 -18.74 -1.26 -28.27
CA SER A 26 -18.34 -2.21 -27.24
C SER A 26 -16.90 -2.03 -26.76
N PHE A 27 -15.98 -1.61 -27.64
CA PHE A 27 -14.57 -1.43 -27.28
C PHE A 27 -14.24 -0.03 -26.78
N LYS A 28 -14.93 1.01 -27.27
CA LYS A 28 -14.68 2.42 -26.90
C LYS A 28 -15.82 3.04 -26.09
N GLY A 29 -16.97 2.39 -25.98
CA GLY A 29 -18.06 2.86 -25.13
C GLY A 29 -17.73 2.72 -23.65
N ASN A 30 -18.55 3.40 -22.85
CA ASN A 30 -18.41 3.42 -21.40
C ASN A 30 -18.69 2.02 -20.81
N ALA A 31 -17.63 1.33 -20.41
CA ALA A 31 -17.72 0.05 -19.72
C ALA A 31 -17.95 0.22 -18.21
N VAL A 32 -17.50 1.30 -17.59
CA VAL A 32 -17.61 1.53 -16.14
C VAL A 32 -18.71 2.56 -15.85
N LYS A 33 -19.88 2.09 -15.44
CA LYS A 33 -21.03 2.98 -15.15
C LYS A 33 -20.86 3.79 -13.86
N GLN A 34 -20.18 3.23 -12.88
CA GLN A 34 -19.91 3.83 -11.58
C GLN A 34 -18.49 3.44 -11.17
N SER A 35 -17.73 4.39 -10.61
CA SER A 35 -16.37 4.11 -10.17
C SER A 35 -16.34 2.98 -9.15
N ALA A 36 -15.36 2.10 -9.28
CA ALA A 36 -15.25 0.92 -8.42
C ALA A 36 -13.79 0.53 -8.18
N GLU A 37 -13.48 0.09 -6.96
CA GLU A 37 -12.17 -0.44 -6.61
C GLU A 37 -12.07 -1.93 -6.93
N VAL A 38 -10.88 -2.35 -7.35
CA VAL A 38 -10.51 -3.74 -7.63
C VAL A 38 -9.19 -4.05 -6.94
N TYR A 39 -9.20 -5.06 -6.08
CA TYR A 39 -8.02 -5.57 -5.40
C TYR A 39 -7.69 -6.95 -5.94
N LEU A 40 -6.50 -7.10 -6.54
CA LEU A 40 -6.03 -8.35 -7.13
C LEU A 40 -4.77 -8.84 -6.43
N SER A 41 -4.92 -9.82 -5.53
CA SER A 41 -3.79 -10.34 -4.75
C SER A 41 -2.71 -10.94 -5.65
N LYS A 42 -1.45 -10.92 -5.20
CA LYS A 42 -0.32 -11.67 -5.77
C LYS A 42 -0.61 -13.17 -5.85
N ARG A 43 -1.51 -13.67 -4.98
CA ARG A 43 -1.94 -15.07 -4.92
C ARG A 43 -3.16 -15.37 -5.81
N ALA A 44 -3.74 -14.34 -6.43
CA ALA A 44 -4.93 -14.49 -7.26
C ALA A 44 -4.56 -15.01 -8.66
N ASP A 45 -5.37 -15.94 -9.16
CA ASP A 45 -5.31 -16.42 -10.53
C ASP A 45 -6.10 -15.52 -11.48
N TYR A 46 -6.07 -15.84 -12.78
CA TYR A 46 -6.82 -15.08 -13.77
C TYR A 46 -8.33 -15.17 -13.57
N THR A 47 -8.84 -16.28 -13.02
CA THR A 47 -10.26 -16.44 -12.68
C THR A 47 -10.70 -15.42 -11.65
N ALA A 48 -9.95 -15.27 -10.56
CA ALA A 48 -10.20 -14.28 -9.52
C ALA A 48 -10.15 -12.83 -10.04
N LEU A 49 -9.31 -12.54 -11.04
CA LEU A 49 -9.32 -11.26 -11.75
C LEU A 49 -10.66 -11.04 -12.46
N LEU A 50 -11.14 -12.03 -13.22
CA LEU A 50 -12.41 -11.93 -13.94
C LEU A 50 -13.59 -11.78 -12.97
N ASP A 51 -13.60 -12.55 -11.88
CA ASP A 51 -14.63 -12.49 -10.85
C ASP A 51 -14.68 -11.13 -10.15
N SER A 52 -13.52 -10.48 -9.99
CA SER A 52 -13.42 -9.15 -9.38
C SER A 52 -13.85 -8.04 -10.34
N ILE A 53 -13.61 -8.18 -11.65
CA ILE A 53 -13.81 -7.13 -12.64
C ILE A 53 -15.15 -7.21 -13.36
N LYS A 54 -15.55 -8.39 -13.85
CA LYS A 54 -16.75 -8.53 -14.69
C LYS A 54 -18.03 -7.96 -14.05
N PRO A 55 -18.26 -8.09 -12.73
CA PRO A 55 -19.41 -7.46 -12.10
C PRO A 55 -19.41 -5.93 -12.12
N LYS A 56 -18.23 -5.29 -12.27
CA LYS A 56 -18.02 -3.84 -12.20
C LYS A 56 -17.99 -3.17 -13.57
N ILE A 57 -17.98 -3.95 -14.66
CA ILE A 57 -17.86 -3.46 -16.02
C ILE A 57 -18.98 -3.99 -16.92
N GLY A 58 -19.31 -3.25 -17.97
CA GLY A 58 -20.09 -3.71 -19.12
C GLY A 58 -19.19 -4.31 -20.21
N HIS A 59 -19.78 -4.55 -21.39
CA HIS A 59 -19.05 -4.97 -22.59
C HIS A 59 -18.14 -6.20 -22.42
N HIS A 60 -18.59 -7.22 -21.67
CA HIS A 60 -17.79 -8.40 -21.31
C HIS A 60 -17.16 -9.12 -22.52
N LEU A 61 -17.89 -9.25 -23.62
CA LEU A 61 -17.36 -9.88 -24.84
C LEU A 61 -16.18 -9.08 -25.42
N ALA A 62 -16.26 -7.75 -25.43
CA ALA A 62 -15.17 -6.90 -25.91
C ALA A 62 -13.96 -6.94 -24.95
N PHE A 63 -14.22 -7.00 -23.64
CA PHE A 63 -13.18 -7.25 -22.64
C PHE A 63 -12.48 -8.58 -22.91
N ASP A 64 -13.21 -9.69 -23.05
CA ASP A 64 -12.63 -11.03 -23.26
C ASP A 64 -11.79 -11.09 -24.56
N ILE A 65 -12.29 -10.50 -25.66
CA ILE A 65 -11.56 -10.42 -26.93
C ILE A 65 -10.27 -9.61 -26.76
N TYR A 66 -10.35 -8.44 -26.11
CA TYR A 66 -9.19 -7.56 -25.96
C TYR A 66 -8.15 -8.11 -24.96
N ALA A 67 -8.62 -8.69 -23.86
CA ALA A 67 -7.80 -9.38 -22.87
C ALA A 67 -7.03 -10.54 -23.50
N LYS A 68 -7.71 -11.37 -24.30
CA LYS A 68 -7.05 -12.45 -25.06
C LYS A 68 -6.04 -11.91 -26.07
N ARG A 69 -6.39 -10.85 -26.82
CA ARG A 69 -5.47 -10.22 -27.79
C ARG A 69 -4.18 -9.73 -27.13
N LEU A 70 -4.27 -9.23 -25.90
CA LEU A 70 -3.13 -8.75 -25.14
C LEU A 70 -2.51 -9.82 -24.23
N ASN A 71 -2.93 -11.09 -24.31
CA ASN A 71 -2.47 -12.18 -23.43
C ASN A 71 -2.54 -11.77 -21.95
N LEU A 72 -3.68 -11.19 -21.54
CA LEU A 72 -3.86 -10.65 -20.19
C LEU A 72 -3.70 -11.74 -19.14
N GLU A 73 -4.20 -12.95 -19.39
CA GLU A 73 -4.10 -14.12 -18.50
C GLU A 73 -2.67 -14.41 -18.05
N GLN A 74 -1.67 -14.18 -18.90
CA GLN A 74 -0.26 -14.42 -18.57
C GLN A 74 0.48 -13.15 -18.12
N THR A 75 -0.15 -11.97 -18.24
CA THR A 75 0.55 -10.68 -18.09
C THR A 75 -0.10 -9.69 -17.13
N TYR A 76 -1.26 -10.04 -16.56
CA TYR A 76 -1.91 -9.21 -15.55
C TYR A 76 -0.98 -8.98 -14.35
N LYS A 77 -1.11 -7.81 -13.73
CA LYS A 77 -0.33 -7.46 -12.54
C LYS A 77 -1.25 -7.42 -11.32
N PRO A 78 -0.85 -8.05 -10.19
CA PRO A 78 -1.56 -7.84 -8.92
C PRO A 78 -1.50 -6.38 -8.53
N GLY A 79 -2.48 -5.92 -7.75
CA GLY A 79 -2.56 -4.51 -7.38
C GLY A 79 -3.92 -4.06 -6.91
N HIS A 80 -3.95 -2.83 -6.40
CA HIS A 80 -5.16 -2.06 -6.22
C HIS A 80 -5.37 -1.17 -7.44
N TYR A 81 -6.58 -1.20 -8.02
CA TYR A 81 -6.95 -0.44 -9.20
C TYR A 81 -8.28 0.25 -8.97
N ILE A 82 -8.36 1.54 -9.31
CA ILE A 82 -9.61 2.27 -9.40
C ILE A 82 -10.08 2.23 -10.85
N LEU A 83 -11.25 1.64 -11.08
CA LEU A 83 -11.96 1.73 -12.34
C LEU A 83 -12.78 3.02 -12.31
N ASP A 84 -12.35 4.05 -13.05
CA ASP A 84 -13.08 5.31 -13.09
C ASP A 84 -14.33 5.23 -13.98
N GLN A 85 -15.40 5.91 -13.57
CA GLN A 85 -16.59 6.07 -14.40
C GLN A 85 -16.22 6.63 -15.78
N GLY A 86 -16.71 5.97 -16.83
CA GLY A 86 -16.42 6.36 -18.21
C GLY A 86 -15.34 5.52 -18.88
N MET A 87 -14.53 4.77 -18.12
CA MET A 87 -13.49 3.93 -18.70
C MET A 87 -14.07 2.90 -19.68
N ASN A 88 -13.38 2.69 -20.79
CA ASN A 88 -13.67 1.65 -21.77
C ASN A 88 -12.82 0.38 -21.52
N VAL A 89 -13.20 -0.74 -22.15
CA VAL A 89 -12.51 -2.03 -21.94
C VAL A 89 -11.02 -2.00 -22.35
N ILE A 90 -10.64 -1.14 -23.29
CA ILE A 90 -9.24 -1.00 -23.73
C ILE A 90 -8.40 -0.41 -22.60
N GLU A 91 -8.90 0.65 -21.97
CA GLU A 91 -8.25 1.31 -20.84
C GLU A 91 -8.09 0.36 -19.66
N ILE A 92 -9.16 -0.36 -19.31
CA ILE A 92 -9.17 -1.30 -18.18
C ILE A 92 -8.14 -2.41 -18.36
N VAL A 93 -8.16 -3.10 -19.51
CA VAL A 93 -7.21 -4.19 -19.79
C VAL A 93 -5.77 -3.67 -19.82
N ARG A 94 -5.52 -2.49 -20.41
CA ARG A 94 -4.17 -1.89 -20.45
C ARG A 94 -3.70 -1.51 -19.05
N MET A 95 -4.55 -0.88 -18.25
CA MET A 95 -4.25 -0.49 -16.88
C MET A 95 -3.77 -1.68 -16.05
N ILE A 96 -4.48 -2.81 -16.12
CA ILE A 96 -4.15 -4.04 -15.40
C ILE A 96 -2.89 -4.71 -15.96
N LYS A 97 -2.75 -4.78 -17.28
CA LYS A 97 -1.56 -5.36 -17.93
C LYS A 97 -0.29 -4.58 -17.60
N LEU A 98 -0.39 -3.25 -17.59
CA LEU A 98 0.74 -2.35 -17.34
C LEU A 98 1.00 -2.16 -15.84
N GLY A 99 0.13 -2.66 -14.96
CA GLY A 99 0.28 -2.51 -13.52
C GLY A 99 0.15 -1.05 -13.05
N MET A 100 -0.73 -0.29 -13.68
CA MET A 100 -1.04 1.10 -13.32
C MET A 100 -1.87 1.13 -12.03
N GLN A 101 -1.25 0.76 -10.93
CA GLN A 101 -1.89 0.66 -9.63
C GLN A 101 -2.19 2.03 -9.02
N THR A 102 -3.24 2.08 -8.21
CA THR A 102 -3.53 3.20 -7.33
C THR A 102 -2.98 2.89 -5.93
N PRO A 103 -2.15 3.77 -5.33
CA PRO A 103 -1.71 3.58 -3.95
C PRO A 103 -2.88 3.61 -2.97
N ILE A 104 -2.68 3.01 -1.80
CA ILE A 104 -3.59 3.05 -0.66
C ILE A 104 -2.95 3.81 0.50
N ASN A 105 -3.79 4.32 1.39
CA ASN A 105 -3.36 4.89 2.66
C ASN A 105 -3.18 3.77 3.68
N VAL A 106 -1.95 3.58 4.13
CA VAL A 106 -1.59 2.64 5.20
C VAL A 106 -1.31 3.45 6.46
N THR A 107 -2.14 3.25 7.48
CA THR A 107 -2.04 4.01 8.75
C THR A 107 -1.62 3.10 9.89
N PHE A 108 -0.66 3.58 10.70
CA PHE A 108 -0.37 2.97 12.00
C PHE A 108 -0.03 4.04 13.05
N ASN A 109 -0.74 4.01 14.18
CA ASN A 109 -0.64 5.06 15.22
C ASN A 109 0.29 4.70 16.38
N ASN A 110 0.22 3.47 16.87
CA ASN A 110 1.11 2.98 17.94
C ASN A 110 1.27 1.48 17.75
N ALA A 111 2.48 0.97 17.84
CA ALA A 111 2.76 -0.45 17.91
C ALA A 111 3.85 -0.66 18.95
N LYS A 112 3.61 -1.55 19.90
CA LYS A 112 4.53 -1.84 21.01
C LYS A 112 5.63 -2.80 20.59
N THR A 113 5.33 -3.67 19.64
CA THR A 113 6.26 -4.71 19.17
C THR A 113 6.23 -4.79 17.64
N PRO A 114 7.32 -5.27 17.02
CA PRO A 114 7.36 -5.59 15.59
C PRO A 114 6.22 -6.51 15.16
N ALA A 115 5.88 -7.52 15.97
CA ALA A 115 4.77 -8.43 15.70
C ALA A 115 3.40 -7.72 15.69
N GLN A 116 3.18 -6.78 16.62
CA GLN A 116 1.96 -5.99 16.61
C GLN A 116 1.88 -5.08 15.39
N LEU A 117 3.01 -4.48 14.98
CA LEU A 117 3.06 -3.67 13.76
C LEU A 117 2.77 -4.54 12.53
N ALA A 118 3.41 -5.70 12.42
CA ALA A 118 3.18 -6.64 11.33
C ALA A 118 1.70 -7.04 11.21
N GLY A 119 1.05 -7.36 12.34
CA GLY A 119 -0.38 -7.66 12.36
C GLY A 119 -1.29 -6.49 11.96
N LYS A 120 -0.87 -5.24 12.20
CA LYS A 120 -1.60 -4.04 11.75
C LYS A 120 -1.41 -3.77 10.26
N LEU A 121 -0.21 -3.98 9.75
CA LEU A 121 0.11 -3.79 8.34
C LEU A 121 -0.55 -4.88 7.48
N ALA A 122 -0.50 -6.14 7.89
CA ALA A 122 -1.08 -7.28 7.15
C ALA A 122 -2.60 -7.17 6.94
N ARG A 123 -3.31 -6.35 7.72
CA ARG A 123 -4.75 -6.08 7.52
C ARG A 123 -5.03 -5.07 6.40
N GLN A 124 -4.02 -4.33 5.97
CA GLN A 124 -4.14 -3.22 5.04
C GLN A 124 -3.48 -3.51 3.69
N ILE A 125 -2.48 -4.40 3.64
CA ILE A 125 -1.71 -4.73 2.42
C ILE A 125 -1.81 -6.22 2.06
N ASP A 126 -1.47 -6.58 0.83
CA ASP A 126 -1.36 -7.96 0.37
C ASP A 126 0.00 -8.57 0.70
N ALA A 127 0.24 -8.73 2.01
CA ALA A 127 1.38 -9.46 2.57
C ALA A 127 0.96 -10.14 3.87
N ASP A 128 1.51 -11.32 4.14
CA ASP A 128 1.18 -12.04 5.36
C ASP A 128 1.86 -11.43 6.59
N SER A 129 1.20 -11.47 7.75
CA SER A 129 1.78 -10.97 8.99
C SER A 129 3.09 -11.66 9.39
N VAL A 130 3.25 -12.94 9.04
CA VAL A 130 4.48 -13.72 9.27
C VAL A 130 5.60 -13.24 8.36
N GLU A 131 5.30 -12.96 7.07
CA GLU A 131 6.27 -12.41 6.13
C GLU A 131 6.77 -11.03 6.59
N ILE A 132 5.85 -10.16 7.02
CA ILE A 132 6.20 -8.85 7.55
C ILE A 132 7.02 -8.99 8.83
N ALA A 133 6.57 -9.82 9.78
CA ALA A 133 7.28 -10.02 11.04
C ALA A 133 8.69 -10.57 10.81
N ALA A 134 8.89 -11.48 9.84
CA ALA A 134 10.20 -12.02 9.51
C ALA A 134 11.17 -10.90 9.12
N VAL A 135 10.77 -9.99 8.22
CA VAL A 135 11.62 -8.86 7.80
C VAL A 135 11.83 -7.86 8.94
N LEU A 136 10.80 -7.58 9.74
CA LEU A 136 10.91 -6.65 10.87
C LEU A 136 11.76 -7.20 12.04
N THR A 137 12.05 -8.51 12.05
CA THR A 137 12.84 -9.19 13.10
C THR A 137 14.17 -9.73 12.57
N ASP A 138 14.53 -9.43 11.32
CA ASP A 138 15.77 -9.87 10.70
C ASP A 138 16.96 -8.97 11.09
N GLN A 139 17.99 -9.59 11.65
CA GLN A 139 19.24 -8.93 12.06
C GLN A 139 19.97 -8.30 10.87
N ALA A 140 20.05 -8.98 9.73
CA ALA A 140 20.74 -8.48 8.54
C ALA A 140 20.02 -7.27 7.94
N VAL A 141 18.68 -7.24 8.01
CA VAL A 141 17.90 -6.07 7.61
C VAL A 141 18.18 -4.89 8.52
N ALA A 142 18.23 -5.10 9.84
CA ALA A 142 18.58 -4.04 10.79
C ALA A 142 19.98 -3.45 10.53
N GLU A 143 20.98 -4.33 10.35
CA GLU A 143 22.35 -3.92 10.06
C GLU A 143 22.47 -3.15 8.74
N LYS A 144 21.72 -3.56 7.70
CA LYS A 144 21.67 -2.86 6.41
C LYS A 144 21.27 -1.39 6.56
N TYR A 145 20.36 -1.06 7.48
CA TYR A 145 19.91 0.31 7.76
C TYR A 145 20.66 0.97 8.93
N GLY A 146 21.79 0.41 9.37
CA GLY A 146 22.65 1.01 10.39
C GLY A 146 22.17 0.82 11.83
N TYR A 147 21.24 -0.10 12.08
CA TYR A 147 20.75 -0.43 13.41
C TYR A 147 21.49 -1.65 13.98
N LYS A 148 21.65 -1.69 15.31
CA LYS A 148 22.38 -2.77 15.99
C LYS A 148 21.61 -4.09 16.00
N ASN A 149 20.28 -4.00 15.99
CA ASN A 149 19.36 -5.13 16.04
C ASN A 149 17.95 -4.68 15.62
N PRO A 150 17.04 -5.64 15.35
CA PRO A 150 15.68 -5.33 14.92
C PRO A 150 14.88 -4.49 15.91
N LEU A 151 15.13 -4.65 17.21
CA LEU A 151 14.46 -3.85 18.24
C LEU A 151 14.81 -2.36 18.12
N THR A 152 16.09 -2.04 17.88
CA THR A 152 16.50 -0.65 17.63
C THR A 152 16.04 -0.12 16.28
N MET A 153 15.97 -0.98 15.26
CA MET A 153 15.43 -0.67 13.94
C MET A 153 13.98 -0.19 14.03
N PHE A 154 13.20 -0.76 14.96
CA PHE A 154 11.81 -0.37 15.19
C PHE A 154 11.62 1.13 15.45
N SER A 155 12.65 1.84 15.93
CA SER A 155 12.62 3.29 16.12
C SER A 155 12.47 4.11 14.82
N MET A 156 12.70 3.52 13.65
CA MET A 156 12.47 4.19 12.35
C MET A 156 10.98 4.34 12.02
N PHE A 157 10.12 3.50 12.59
CA PHE A 157 8.70 3.41 12.23
C PHE A 157 7.92 4.52 12.92
N ILE A 158 7.89 5.70 12.29
CA ILE A 158 7.17 6.86 12.80
C ILE A 158 5.66 6.65 12.59
N PRO A 159 4.82 6.78 13.62
CA PRO A 159 3.38 6.73 13.44
C PRO A 159 2.84 7.79 12.48
N ASN A 160 2.21 7.35 11.40
CA ASN A 160 1.60 8.24 10.40
C ASN A 160 0.63 7.46 9.49
N THR A 161 0.08 8.16 8.50
CA THR A 161 -0.52 7.59 7.30
C THR A 161 0.44 7.73 6.13
N TYR A 162 0.73 6.62 5.44
CA TYR A 162 1.65 6.56 4.33
C TYR A 162 0.95 6.06 3.07
N GLU A 163 1.21 6.70 1.93
CA GLU A 163 0.78 6.21 0.63
C GLU A 163 1.72 5.10 0.14
N LEU A 164 1.19 3.88 0.06
CA LEU A 164 1.90 2.68 -0.36
C LEU A 164 1.07 1.91 -1.39
N TYR A 165 1.72 1.19 -2.30
CA TYR A 165 0.98 0.22 -3.12
C TYR A 165 0.44 -0.91 -2.23
N TRP A 166 -0.78 -1.35 -2.50
CA TRP A 166 -1.38 -2.46 -1.76
C TRP A 166 -0.54 -3.75 -1.84
N THR A 167 0.20 -3.93 -2.93
CA THR A 167 1.12 -5.07 -3.15
C THR A 167 2.56 -4.80 -2.69
N VAL A 168 2.83 -3.74 -1.92
CA VAL A 168 4.18 -3.44 -1.41
C VAL A 168 4.77 -4.67 -0.70
N SER A 169 6.05 -4.95 -0.90
CA SER A 169 6.73 -6.03 -0.16
C SER A 169 7.14 -5.57 1.24
N PRO A 170 7.28 -6.47 2.22
CA PRO A 170 7.80 -6.13 3.54
C PRO A 170 9.13 -5.35 3.50
N GLU A 171 10.06 -5.72 2.62
CA GLU A 171 11.35 -5.05 2.48
C GLU A 171 11.20 -3.62 1.95
N GLN A 172 10.27 -3.41 1.01
CA GLN A 172 9.94 -2.08 0.48
C GLN A 172 9.26 -1.22 1.55
N ILE A 173 8.53 -1.80 2.50
CA ILE A 173 8.00 -1.07 3.65
C ILE A 173 9.16 -0.56 4.51
N VAL A 174 10.14 -1.41 4.85
CA VAL A 174 11.31 -0.98 5.64
C VAL A 174 12.07 0.12 4.90
N GLU A 175 12.31 -0.06 3.60
CA GLU A 175 12.97 0.97 2.77
C GLU A 175 12.19 2.29 2.78
N ARG A 176 10.85 2.23 2.70
CA ARG A 176 10.03 3.43 2.80
C ARG A 176 10.15 4.08 4.17
N MET A 177 10.08 3.30 5.25
CA MET A 177 10.14 3.83 6.62
C MET A 177 11.49 4.43 6.97
N ASP A 178 12.58 3.90 6.42
CA ASP A 178 13.92 4.50 6.53
C ASP A 178 13.94 5.92 5.92
N LYS A 179 13.43 6.08 4.70
CA LYS A 179 13.31 7.39 4.02
C LYS A 179 12.44 8.37 4.81
N GLU A 180 11.30 7.91 5.32
CA GLU A 180 10.40 8.72 6.13
C GLU A 180 11.02 9.10 7.49
N SER A 181 11.84 8.22 8.07
CA SER A 181 12.59 8.51 9.30
C SER A 181 13.64 9.59 9.06
N GLU A 182 14.43 9.50 7.99
CA GLU A 182 15.40 10.53 7.64
C GLU A 182 14.73 11.88 7.38
N ALA A 183 13.60 11.90 6.66
CA ALA A 183 12.81 13.10 6.45
C ALA A 183 12.26 13.67 7.78
N PHE A 184 11.75 12.81 8.67
CA PHE A 184 11.29 13.21 10.00
C PHE A 184 12.39 13.89 10.82
N TRP A 185 13.63 13.39 10.72
CA TRP A 185 14.77 13.90 11.46
C TRP A 185 15.41 15.14 10.87
N ALA A 186 15.31 15.36 9.56
CA ALA A 186 15.91 16.50 8.87
C ALA A 186 15.60 17.84 9.57
N ASP A 187 14.33 18.06 9.95
CA ASP A 187 13.89 19.29 10.62
C ASP A 187 14.07 19.29 12.14
N ARG A 188 14.42 18.14 12.73
CA ARG A 188 14.48 17.93 14.19
C ARG A 188 15.89 17.76 14.72
N ASP A 189 16.85 17.44 13.87
CA ASP A 189 18.21 17.09 14.27
C ASP A 189 18.92 18.23 15.01
N ALA A 190 18.66 19.48 14.64
CA ALA A 190 19.20 20.63 15.37
C ALA A 190 18.67 20.72 16.81
N LYS A 191 17.40 20.39 17.05
CA LYS A 191 16.80 20.37 18.40
C LYS A 191 17.33 19.18 19.19
N ARG A 192 17.40 18.01 18.55
CA ARG A 192 17.98 16.80 19.12
C ARG A 192 19.42 17.02 19.58
N LYS A 193 20.28 17.62 18.76
CA LYS A 193 21.69 17.88 19.13
C LYS A 193 21.80 18.73 20.40
N ARG A 194 20.87 19.65 20.66
CA ARG A 194 20.86 20.46 21.89
C ARG A 194 20.49 19.68 23.15
N SER A 195 19.74 18.58 23.04
CA SER A 195 19.44 17.74 24.20
C SER A 195 20.59 16.80 24.58
N GLY A 196 21.61 16.65 23.72
CA GLY A 196 22.70 15.70 23.91
C GLY A 196 22.33 14.25 23.65
N LEU A 197 21.07 13.97 23.28
CA LEU A 197 20.57 12.62 23.02
C LEU A 197 20.75 12.23 21.54
N SER A 198 21.02 10.96 21.27
CA SER A 198 20.96 10.36 19.94
C SER A 198 19.51 10.23 19.44
N ARG A 199 19.32 9.97 18.14
CA ARG A 199 17.97 9.79 17.56
C ARG A 199 17.24 8.63 18.22
N LEU A 200 17.93 7.52 18.44
CA LEU A 200 17.40 6.35 19.14
C LEU A 200 16.98 6.69 20.57
N GLU A 201 17.82 7.38 21.34
CA GLU A 201 17.47 7.78 22.71
C GLU A 201 16.26 8.71 22.76
N VAL A 202 16.13 9.64 21.80
CA VAL A 202 14.95 10.50 21.71
C VAL A 202 13.70 9.68 21.38
N MET A 203 13.76 8.71 20.44
CA MET A 203 12.62 7.84 20.14
C MET A 203 12.22 6.97 21.33
N THR A 204 13.20 6.40 22.04
CA THR A 204 12.97 5.63 23.27
C THR A 204 12.30 6.50 24.32
N LEU A 205 12.82 7.69 24.57
CA LEU A 205 12.21 8.62 25.53
C LEU A 205 10.79 9.01 25.11
N ALA A 206 10.57 9.29 23.82
CA ALA A 206 9.25 9.61 23.29
C ALA A 206 8.25 8.46 23.49
N SER A 207 8.68 7.20 23.31
CA SER A 207 7.80 6.04 23.59
C SER A 207 7.40 5.92 25.06
N ILE A 208 8.31 6.27 25.99
CA ILE A 208 8.02 6.26 27.42
C ILE A 208 7.02 7.37 27.75
N VAL A 209 7.29 8.60 27.29
CA VAL A 209 6.40 9.76 27.50
C VAL A 209 5.00 9.49 26.93
N TYR A 210 4.93 8.89 25.75
CA TYR A 210 3.66 8.57 25.08
C TYR A 210 2.82 7.54 25.84
N GLU A 211 3.46 6.55 26.47
CA GLU A 211 2.74 5.56 27.28
C GLU A 211 2.42 6.07 28.71
N GLU A 212 3.11 7.12 29.18
CA GLU A 212 2.88 7.73 30.50
C GLU A 212 1.60 8.57 30.53
N THR A 213 1.34 9.37 29.49
CA THR A 213 0.17 10.25 29.43
C THR A 213 -0.47 10.26 28.05
N ARG A 214 -1.81 10.33 28.03
CA ARG A 214 -2.59 10.56 26.80
C ARG A 214 -2.87 12.04 26.55
N ALA A 215 -2.55 12.91 27.52
CA ALA A 215 -2.75 14.35 27.43
C ALA A 215 -1.55 14.99 26.72
N THR A 216 -1.77 15.48 25.49
CA THR A 216 -0.70 16.01 24.64
C THR A 216 -0.04 17.26 25.19
N ASP A 217 -0.78 18.05 25.97
CA ASP A 217 -0.32 19.25 26.67
C ASP A 217 0.63 18.94 27.83
N GLU A 218 0.53 17.77 28.44
CA GLU A 218 1.42 17.33 29.53
C GLU A 218 2.74 16.73 29.04
N MET A 219 2.79 16.25 27.79
CA MET A 219 3.94 15.50 27.25
C MET A 219 5.27 16.28 27.35
N ALA A 220 5.24 17.59 27.14
CA ALA A 220 6.45 18.42 27.25
C ALA A 220 6.99 18.47 28.68
N THR A 221 6.10 18.56 29.68
CA THR A 221 6.44 18.56 31.10
C THR A 221 7.01 17.21 31.52
N VAL A 222 6.33 16.11 31.14
CA VAL A 222 6.78 14.74 31.42
C VAL A 222 8.16 14.48 30.79
N ALA A 223 8.34 14.84 29.52
CA ALA A 223 9.64 14.73 28.85
C ALA A 223 10.73 15.55 29.56
N GLY A 224 10.41 16.77 30.01
CA GLY A 224 11.33 17.61 30.78
C GLY A 224 11.79 16.96 32.09
N VAL A 225 10.88 16.28 32.82
CA VAL A 225 11.23 15.54 34.04
C VAL A 225 12.24 14.44 33.73
N TYR A 226 12.00 13.62 32.71
CA TYR A 226 12.91 12.53 32.36
C TYR A 226 14.27 13.02 31.85
N ILE A 227 14.30 14.07 31.02
CA ILE A 227 15.57 14.67 30.57
C ILE A 227 16.37 15.18 31.77
N ASN A 228 15.73 15.82 32.75
CA ASN A 228 16.39 16.27 33.97
C ASN A 228 16.93 15.10 34.82
N ARG A 229 16.22 13.97 34.87
CA ARG A 229 16.70 12.74 35.54
C ARG A 229 17.94 12.19 34.84
N LEU A 230 17.91 12.07 33.51
CA LEU A 230 19.05 11.61 32.70
C LEU A 230 20.29 12.49 32.91
N ASN A 231 20.12 13.82 32.87
CA ASN A 231 21.21 14.76 33.09
C ASN A 231 21.85 14.67 34.49
N LYS A 232 21.10 14.18 35.49
CA LYS A 232 21.56 13.96 36.86
C LYS A 232 22.02 12.52 37.12
N GLY A 233 22.01 11.65 36.11
CA GLY A 233 22.34 10.22 36.27
C GLY A 233 21.34 9.45 37.13
N MET A 234 20.10 9.95 37.28
CA MET A 234 19.06 9.31 38.09
C MET A 234 18.26 8.29 37.25
N PRO A 235 17.84 7.14 37.83
CA PRO A 235 16.93 6.22 37.17
C PRO A 235 15.62 6.90 36.74
N LEU A 236 15.08 6.52 35.57
CA LEU A 236 13.83 7.08 35.06
C LEU A 236 12.63 6.71 35.95
N GLN A 237 12.59 5.46 36.45
CA GLN A 237 11.48 4.91 37.25
C GLN A 237 10.12 5.09 36.56
N ALA A 238 10.06 4.78 35.27
CA ALA A 238 8.85 4.92 34.46
C ALA A 238 8.10 3.58 34.41
N ASP A 239 6.86 3.55 34.91
CA ASP A 239 5.99 2.36 34.91
C ASP A 239 5.81 1.70 33.53
N PRO A 240 5.70 2.46 32.41
CA PRO A 240 5.63 1.88 31.08
C PRO A 240 6.81 0.97 30.73
N THR A 241 7.99 1.24 31.28
CA THR A 241 9.18 0.41 31.03
C THR A 241 9.09 -0.95 31.73
N VAL A 242 8.50 -1.01 32.92
CA VAL A 242 8.24 -2.28 33.63
C VAL A 242 7.19 -3.08 32.89
N LYS A 243 6.11 -2.41 32.46
CA LYS A 243 5.05 -3.04 31.65
C LYS A 243 5.55 -3.59 30.31
N TYR A 244 6.58 -2.97 29.73
CA TYR A 244 7.20 -3.46 28.49
C TYR A 244 8.07 -4.70 28.72
N ALA A 245 8.66 -4.84 29.90
CA ALA A 245 9.60 -5.92 30.23
C ALA A 245 8.92 -7.24 30.65
N VAL A 246 7.64 -7.20 31.00
CA VAL A 246 6.82 -8.35 31.44
C VAL A 246 5.88 -8.78 30.32
#